data_AF-A0A3N4J2H1-F1
#
_entry.id   AF-A0A3N4J2H1-F1
#
_cell.length_a   1.000
_cell.length_b   1.000
_cell.length_c   1.000
_cell.angle_alpha   90.00
_cell.angle_beta   90.00
_cell.angle_gamma   90.00
#
_symmetry.space_group_name_H-M   'P 1'
#
loop_
_entity.id
_entity.type
_entity.pdbx_description
1 polymer ?
#
loop_
_entity_poly.entity_id
_entity_poly.type
_entity_poly.pdbx_seq_one_letter_code
_entity_poly.pdbx_strand_id
1 'polypeptide(L)'
;MRGGKGFAYFDRSRYLSVLDSIRADAILFLRPRRFGKSITLSMLEHFHGIQHRDQYDELFQDLDIDKDVKGDKITPGEYMILEFNFAEVSRTRDLNKAAQGLTVSIIRNLKGFYGDYYSYLGDIDQGDAINSLANLVQLVNRTLREVKNGGDKKHPLANVKGIYLLADEYDAFSNEYMDPHNSQPWAESDASSLVKDFWATVKGMMLYHRHLSAFLGRQYQWWVQHFGEHVIRGRGGWTLWLESSGS
;
A
#
# COMPACT_ATOMS: atom_id res chain seq x y z
N MET A 1 9.65 10.09 25.85
CA MET A 1 8.88 8.97 26.47
C MET A 1 7.62 9.57 27.08
N ARG A 2 6.45 9.38 26.46
CA ARG A 2 5.15 9.61 27.14
C ARG A 2 4.84 8.32 27.89
N GLY A 3 4.86 8.36 29.22
CA GLY A 3 4.77 7.16 30.07
C GLY A 3 3.74 7.34 31.17
N GLY A 4 2.60 6.67 31.05
CA GLY A 4 1.73 6.31 32.16
C GLY A 4 2.17 4.96 32.75
N LYS A 5 1.97 4.75 34.06
CA LYS A 5 2.46 3.61 34.85
C LYS A 5 2.36 2.27 34.06
N GLY A 6 3.52 1.73 33.69
CA GLY A 6 3.67 0.36 33.16
C GLY A 6 3.91 0.21 31.66
N PHE A 7 3.84 1.28 30.86
CA PHE A 7 4.03 1.20 29.39
C PHE A 7 5.16 2.11 28.91
N ALA A 8 6.06 1.56 28.09
CA ALA A 8 7.10 2.31 27.39
C ALA A 8 6.69 2.46 25.91
N TYR A 9 6.35 3.68 25.50
CA TYR A 9 6.17 4.02 24.09
C TYR A 9 7.48 4.49 23.47
N PHE A 10 7.94 3.77 22.45
CA PHE A 10 9.09 4.16 21.64
C PHE A 10 8.58 4.95 20.44
N ASP A 11 8.85 6.25 20.44
CA ASP A 11 8.52 7.11 19.30
C ASP A 11 9.28 6.68 18.05
N ARG A 12 8.52 6.29 17.02
CA ARG A 12 9.01 5.90 15.69
C ARG A 12 8.51 6.85 14.60
N SER A 13 7.93 7.98 14.97
CA SER A 13 7.34 8.92 14.02
C SER A 13 8.36 9.54 13.06
N ARG A 14 9.64 9.63 13.45
CA ARG A 14 10.75 10.04 12.56
C ARG A 14 10.84 9.22 11.26
N TYR A 15 10.41 7.96 11.29
CA TYR A 15 10.40 7.12 10.09
C TYR A 15 9.48 7.68 9.00
N LEU A 16 8.43 8.43 9.35
CA LEU A 16 7.52 9.05 8.38
C LEU A 16 8.28 10.03 7.47
N SER A 17 9.08 10.92 8.03
CA SER A 17 9.93 11.85 7.25
C SER A 17 10.95 11.12 6.38
N VAL A 18 11.55 10.04 6.91
CA VAL A 18 12.49 9.23 6.13
C VAL A 18 11.78 8.62 4.93
N LEU A 19 10.61 8.02 5.12
CA LEU A 19 9.84 7.41 4.04
C LEU A 19 9.39 8.43 2.99
N ASP A 20 8.91 9.60 3.42
CA ASP A 20 8.51 10.68 2.51
C ASP A 20 9.69 11.21 1.67
N SER A 21 10.88 11.30 2.29
CA SER A 21 12.11 11.74 1.59
C SER A 21 12.58 10.81 0.48
N ILE A 22 12.20 9.52 0.51
CA ILE A 22 12.60 8.53 -0.50
C ILE A 22 11.92 8.81 -1.85
N ARG A 23 10.79 9.55 -1.87
CA ARG A 23 10.03 9.87 -3.10
C ARG A 23 9.76 8.65 -3.99
N ALA A 24 9.54 7.49 -3.38
CA ALA A 24 9.20 6.27 -4.10
C ALA A 24 7.69 6.16 -4.29
N ASP A 25 7.26 5.75 -5.49
CA ASP A 25 5.83 5.51 -5.77
C ASP A 25 5.30 4.26 -5.03
N ALA A 26 6.18 3.32 -4.67
CA ALA A 26 5.87 2.20 -3.80
C ALA A 26 7.04 1.86 -2.88
N ILE A 27 6.69 1.57 -1.63
CA ILE A 27 7.64 1.18 -0.58
C ILE A 27 7.28 -0.24 -0.15
N LEU A 28 8.23 -1.16 -0.29
CA LEU A 28 8.08 -2.54 0.14
C LEU A 28 8.80 -2.78 1.46
N PHE A 29 8.05 -3.15 2.50
CA PHE A 29 8.61 -3.50 3.80
C PHE A 29 8.96 -5.00 3.86
N LEU A 30 10.15 -5.35 3.36
CA LEU A 30 10.71 -6.69 3.53
C LEU A 30 11.10 -6.90 5.00
N ARG A 31 10.40 -7.78 5.74
CA ARG A 31 10.75 -8.03 7.15
C ARG A 31 10.27 -9.39 7.70
N PRO A 32 10.99 -9.97 8.69
CA PRO A 32 10.60 -11.17 9.44
C PRO A 32 9.26 -11.04 10.19
N ARG A 33 8.61 -12.17 10.43
CA ARG A 33 7.30 -12.27 11.12
C ARG A 33 7.37 -11.67 12.54
N ARG A 34 6.33 -10.93 12.96
CA ARG A 34 6.15 -10.29 14.30
C ARG A 34 6.97 -9.03 14.60
N PHE A 35 7.58 -8.38 13.62
CA PHE A 35 8.44 -7.19 13.85
C PHE A 35 7.71 -5.83 13.91
N GLY A 36 6.42 -5.81 14.29
CA GLY A 36 5.64 -4.57 14.41
C GLY A 36 5.33 -3.90 13.06
N LYS A 37 4.91 -4.67 12.04
CA LYS A 37 4.45 -4.10 10.76
C LYS A 37 3.13 -3.37 10.94
N SER A 38 2.15 -3.98 11.61
CA SER A 38 0.82 -3.39 11.79
C SER A 38 0.87 -2.05 12.54
N ILE A 39 1.75 -1.88 13.53
CA ILE A 39 1.94 -0.57 14.18
C ILE A 39 2.56 0.47 13.23
N THR A 40 3.41 0.05 12.29
CA THR A 40 3.99 0.95 11.27
C THR A 40 2.92 1.35 10.25
N LEU A 41 2.11 0.40 9.79
CA LEU A 41 1.00 0.66 8.84
C LEU A 41 -0.05 1.57 9.48
N SER A 42 -0.44 1.30 10.72
CA SER A 42 -1.35 2.17 11.48
C SER A 42 -0.77 3.59 11.64
N MET A 43 0.52 3.73 11.94
CA MET A 43 1.17 5.05 11.99
C MET A 43 1.13 5.78 10.63
N LEU A 44 1.35 5.07 9.52
CA LEU A 44 1.26 5.63 8.17
C LEU A 44 -0.17 6.05 7.81
N GLU A 45 -1.15 5.19 8.10
CA GLU A 45 -2.57 5.44 7.93
C GLU A 45 -2.99 6.71 8.68
N HIS A 46 -2.69 6.80 9.97
CA HIS A 46 -3.13 7.92 10.81
C HIS A 46 -2.39 9.22 10.50
N PHE A 47 -1.14 9.13 10.03
CA PHE A 47 -0.39 10.32 9.64
C PHE A 47 -0.77 10.85 8.25
N HIS A 48 -0.87 9.98 7.24
CA HIS A 48 -1.13 10.37 5.85
C HIS A 48 -2.62 10.44 5.49
N GLY A 49 -3.48 9.74 6.24
CA GLY A 49 -4.90 9.63 5.95
C GLY A 49 -5.67 10.91 6.24
N ILE A 50 -6.39 11.41 5.24
CA ILE A 50 -7.23 12.59 5.38
C ILE A 50 -8.28 12.41 6.49
N GLN A 51 -8.81 11.20 6.66
CA GLN A 51 -9.82 10.87 7.65
C GLN A 51 -9.32 11.04 9.10
N HIS A 52 -8.00 11.09 9.29
CA HIS A 52 -7.35 11.23 10.61
C HIS A 52 -6.77 12.64 10.86
N ARG A 53 -6.96 13.60 9.95
CA ARG A 53 -6.38 14.95 10.08
C ARG A 53 -6.69 15.61 11.42
N ASP A 54 -7.93 15.49 11.87
CA ASP A 54 -8.41 16.12 13.10
C ASP A 54 -7.83 15.46 14.37
N GLN A 55 -7.18 14.29 14.22
CA GLN A 55 -6.53 13.55 15.30
C GLN A 55 -5.02 13.81 15.36
N TYR A 56 -4.47 14.68 14.49
CA TYR A 56 -3.04 14.93 14.42
C TYR A 56 -2.44 15.35 15.77
N ASP A 57 -3.07 16.32 16.45
CA ASP A 57 -2.54 16.83 17.72
C ASP A 57 -2.55 15.75 18.81
N GLU A 58 -3.57 14.90 18.85
CA GLU A 58 -3.65 13.79 19.80
C GLU A 58 -2.53 12.76 19.58
N LEU A 59 -2.28 12.42 18.32
CA LEU A 59 -1.42 11.30 17.94
C LEU A 59 0.04 11.67 17.74
N PHE A 60 0.32 12.88 17.25
CA PHE A 60 1.65 13.27 16.76
C PHE A 60 2.23 14.52 17.44
N GLN A 61 1.45 15.32 18.16
CA GLN A 61 1.99 16.51 18.84
C GLN A 61 3.13 16.14 19.79
N ASP A 62 4.19 16.94 19.76
CA ASP A 62 5.44 16.76 20.53
C ASP A 62 6.22 15.47 20.23
N LEU A 63 5.81 14.68 19.23
CA LEU A 63 6.63 13.59 18.70
C LEU A 63 7.70 14.13 17.73
N ASP A 64 8.68 13.30 17.37
CA ASP A 64 9.80 13.74 16.53
C ASP A 64 9.33 14.25 15.15
N ILE A 65 8.28 13.65 14.59
CA ILE A 65 7.67 14.09 13.32
C ILE A 65 7.09 15.51 13.37
N ASP A 66 6.63 15.96 14.54
CA ASP A 66 5.97 17.27 14.70
C ASP A 66 6.93 18.43 14.41
N LYS A 67 8.22 18.22 14.62
CA LYS A 67 9.27 19.18 14.24
C LYS A 67 9.39 19.34 12.74
N ASP A 68 9.20 18.25 11.99
CA ASP A 68 9.27 18.27 10.53
C ASP A 68 7.98 18.83 9.93
N VAL A 69 6.83 18.59 10.56
CA VAL A 69 5.54 19.22 10.19
C VAL A 69 5.58 20.72 10.43
N LYS A 70 5.99 21.17 11.63
CA LYS A 70 6.16 22.61 11.95
C LYS A 70 7.23 23.30 11.08
N GLY A 71 8.14 22.52 10.49
CA GLY A 71 9.16 23.00 9.56
C GLY A 71 8.76 22.92 8.09
N ASP A 72 7.48 22.67 7.77
CA ASP A 72 6.94 22.53 6.41
C ASP A 72 7.67 21.49 5.53
N LYS A 73 8.30 20.48 6.15
CA LYS A 73 9.00 19.42 5.41
C LYS A 73 8.06 18.32 4.94
N ILE A 74 6.99 18.09 5.68
CA ILE A 74 6.00 17.05 5.44
C ILE A 74 4.65 17.53 5.98
N THR A 75 3.57 17.20 5.27
CA THR A 75 2.22 17.63 5.63
C THR A 75 1.36 16.39 5.94
N PRO A 76 0.67 16.34 7.09
CA PRO A 76 -0.19 15.21 7.42
C PRO A 76 -1.48 15.22 6.60
N GLY A 77 -2.10 14.04 6.47
CA GLY A 77 -3.43 13.87 5.91
C GLY A 77 -3.56 14.14 4.41
N GLU A 78 -2.49 14.05 3.63
CA GLU A 78 -2.52 14.36 2.19
C GLU A 78 -3.04 13.23 1.30
N TYR A 79 -3.55 12.13 1.86
CA TYR A 79 -3.94 10.94 1.09
C TYR A 79 -5.25 10.31 1.56
N MET A 80 -5.90 9.60 0.64
CA MET A 80 -6.97 8.65 0.95
C MET A 80 -6.32 7.27 1.13
N ILE A 81 -6.52 6.62 2.26
CA ILE A 81 -5.88 5.35 2.59
C ILE A 81 -6.69 4.20 2.02
N LEU A 82 -6.07 3.36 1.19
CA LEU A 82 -6.63 2.09 0.75
C LEU A 82 -5.83 0.95 1.39
N GLU A 83 -6.43 0.32 2.39
CA GLU A 83 -5.80 -0.79 3.09
C GLU A 83 -6.27 -2.14 2.52
N PHE A 84 -5.32 -3.05 2.32
CA PHE A 84 -5.57 -4.47 2.08
C PHE A 84 -4.92 -5.29 3.19
N ASN A 85 -5.75 -5.90 4.03
CA ASN A 85 -5.29 -6.88 5.01
C ASN A 85 -5.56 -8.30 4.49
N PHE A 86 -4.49 -9.00 4.08
CA PHE A 86 -4.59 -10.37 3.57
C PHE A 86 -4.50 -11.45 4.66
N ALA A 87 -4.40 -11.06 5.94
CA ALA A 87 -4.30 -12.02 7.05
C ALA A 87 -5.57 -12.87 7.21
N GLU A 88 -6.73 -12.29 6.91
CA GLU A 88 -8.06 -12.92 7.09
C GLU A 88 -8.53 -13.75 5.89
N VAL A 89 -7.75 -13.77 4.80
CA VAL A 89 -8.10 -14.57 3.62
C VAL A 89 -8.03 -16.04 3.99
N SER A 90 -9.13 -16.77 3.78
CA SER A 90 -9.20 -18.21 4.06
C SER A 90 -8.15 -18.97 3.25
N ARG A 91 -7.24 -19.64 3.96
CA ARG A 91 -6.16 -20.45 3.40
C ARG A 91 -6.60 -21.92 3.36
N THR A 92 -7.30 -22.27 2.30
CA THR A 92 -7.78 -23.62 2.03
C THR A 92 -6.91 -24.30 1.00
N ARG A 93 -6.73 -25.63 1.07
CA ARG A 93 -5.99 -26.41 0.06
C ARG A 93 -6.63 -26.37 -1.33
N ASP A 94 -7.91 -26.06 -1.39
CA ASP A 94 -8.67 -25.89 -2.64
C ASP A 94 -8.39 -24.50 -3.24
N LEU A 95 -7.59 -24.44 -4.31
CA LEU A 95 -7.15 -23.20 -4.94
C LEU A 95 -8.31 -22.38 -5.53
N ASN A 96 -9.42 -23.01 -5.93
CA ASN A 96 -10.59 -22.29 -6.43
C ASN A 96 -11.30 -21.57 -5.27
N LYS A 97 -11.45 -22.24 -4.12
CA LYS A 97 -11.98 -21.59 -2.91
C LYS A 97 -11.03 -20.53 -2.36
N ALA A 98 -9.72 -20.72 -2.50
CA ALA A 98 -8.72 -19.71 -2.14
C ALA A 98 -8.87 -18.46 -3.02
N ALA A 99 -9.04 -18.61 -4.34
CA ALA A 99 -9.31 -17.52 -5.27
C ALA A 99 -10.60 -16.77 -4.91
N GLN A 100 -11.69 -17.49 -4.59
CA GLN A 100 -12.94 -16.88 -4.14
C GLN A 100 -12.76 -16.08 -2.84
N GLY A 101 -12.04 -16.63 -1.86
CA GLY A 101 -11.72 -15.94 -0.61
C GLY A 101 -10.93 -14.65 -0.83
N LEU A 102 -9.95 -14.69 -1.74
CA LEU A 102 -9.16 -13.53 -2.12
C LEU A 102 -10.03 -12.46 -2.79
N THR A 103 -10.87 -12.84 -3.75
CA THR A 103 -11.83 -11.94 -4.41
C THR A 103 -12.75 -11.25 -3.41
N VAL A 104 -13.33 -12.01 -2.49
CA VAL A 104 -14.21 -11.47 -1.45
C VAL A 104 -13.46 -10.50 -0.54
N SER A 105 -12.21 -10.80 -0.18
CA SER A 105 -11.38 -9.90 0.63
C SER A 105 -11.08 -8.59 -0.09
N ILE A 106 -10.67 -8.65 -1.37
CA ILE A 106 -10.42 -7.44 -2.18
C ILE A 106 -11.68 -6.59 -2.25
N ILE A 107 -12.83 -7.18 -2.60
CA ILE A 107 -14.11 -6.45 -2.68
C ILE A 107 -14.50 -5.84 -1.33
N ARG A 108 -14.29 -6.56 -0.21
CA ARG A 108 -14.57 -6.04 1.13
C ARG A 108 -13.73 -4.81 1.46
N ASN A 109 -12.43 -4.85 1.19
CA ASN A 109 -11.53 -3.71 1.42
C ASN A 109 -11.91 -2.50 0.54
N LEU A 110 -12.27 -2.72 -0.73
CA LEU A 110 -12.78 -1.66 -1.61
C LEU A 110 -14.08 -1.04 -1.08
N LYS A 111 -15.01 -1.87 -0.56
CA LYS A 111 -16.24 -1.38 0.07
C LYS A 111 -15.96 -0.56 1.32
N GLY A 112 -14.98 -0.96 2.14
CA GLY A 112 -14.51 -0.18 3.29
C GLY A 112 -14.06 1.20 2.86
N PHE A 113 -13.15 1.27 1.89
CA PHE A 113 -12.68 2.54 1.32
C PHE A 113 -13.81 3.44 0.84
N TYR A 114 -14.79 2.88 0.12
CA TYR A 114 -15.94 3.67 -0.32
C TYR A 114 -16.80 4.17 0.83
N GLY A 115 -16.97 3.37 1.89
CA GLY A 115 -17.65 3.79 3.10
C GLY A 115 -16.95 4.96 3.77
N ASP A 116 -15.64 4.87 3.95
CA ASP A 116 -14.82 5.89 4.61
C ASP A 116 -14.83 7.23 3.87
N TYR A 117 -14.97 7.19 2.55
CA TYR A 117 -14.91 8.38 1.69
C TYR A 117 -16.21 8.68 0.94
N TYR A 118 -17.32 8.09 1.37
CA TYR A 118 -18.63 8.22 0.70
C TYR A 118 -19.04 9.68 0.52
N SER A 119 -18.81 10.52 1.54
CA SER A 119 -19.11 11.96 1.50
C SER A 119 -18.38 12.72 0.39
N TYR A 120 -17.29 12.17 -0.12
CA TYR A 120 -16.47 12.78 -1.16
C TYR A 120 -16.65 12.14 -2.54
N LEU A 121 -16.90 10.83 -2.58
CA LEU A 121 -16.92 10.05 -3.82
C LEU A 121 -18.33 9.79 -4.34
N GLY A 122 -19.35 9.84 -3.47
CA GLY A 122 -20.72 9.47 -3.81
C GLY A 122 -20.89 7.97 -4.07
N ASP A 123 -21.93 7.62 -4.83
CA ASP A 123 -22.28 6.24 -5.18
C ASP A 123 -21.43 5.70 -6.34
N ILE A 124 -21.10 4.40 -6.28
CA ILE A 124 -20.37 3.68 -7.34
C ILE A 124 -21.16 2.45 -7.79
N ASP A 125 -21.19 2.23 -9.11
CA ASP A 125 -21.69 1.00 -9.72
C ASP A 125 -20.67 -0.14 -9.51
N GLN A 126 -21.06 -1.19 -8.79
CA GLN A 126 -20.16 -2.27 -8.35
C GLN A 126 -20.03 -3.34 -9.44
N GLY A 127 -18.80 -3.58 -9.91
CA GLY A 127 -18.46 -4.63 -10.88
C GLY A 127 -17.61 -5.77 -10.26
N ASP A 128 -16.83 -6.49 -11.08
CA ASP A 128 -15.84 -7.45 -10.58
C ASP A 128 -14.70 -6.77 -9.79
N ALA A 129 -13.91 -7.54 -9.04
CA ALA A 129 -12.92 -7.00 -8.11
C ALA A 129 -11.83 -6.12 -8.76
N ILE A 130 -11.34 -6.51 -9.95
CA ILE A 130 -10.26 -5.80 -10.64
C ILE A 130 -10.80 -4.54 -11.31
N ASN A 131 -11.93 -4.64 -12.01
CA ASN A 131 -12.62 -3.50 -12.57
C ASN A 131 -13.08 -2.53 -11.48
N SER A 132 -13.48 -3.03 -10.30
CA SER A 132 -13.82 -2.18 -9.16
C SER A 132 -12.61 -1.38 -8.65
N LEU A 133 -11.42 -1.99 -8.57
CA LEU A 133 -10.20 -1.27 -8.20
C LEU A 133 -9.82 -0.22 -9.27
N ALA A 134 -9.88 -0.57 -10.55
CA ALA A 134 -9.66 0.38 -11.66
C ALA A 134 -10.63 1.57 -11.61
N ASN A 135 -11.92 1.29 -11.44
CA ASN A 135 -12.97 2.29 -11.34
C ASN A 135 -12.79 3.19 -10.11
N LEU A 136 -12.42 2.61 -8.96
CA LEU A 136 -12.11 3.36 -7.73
C LEU A 136 -11.03 4.42 -8.00
N VAL A 137 -9.90 4.01 -8.57
CA VAL A 137 -8.78 4.91 -8.83
C VAL A 137 -9.17 6.00 -9.83
N GLN A 138 -9.90 5.65 -10.89
CA GLN A 138 -10.40 6.64 -11.85
C GLN A 138 -11.36 7.65 -11.20
N LEU A 139 -12.26 7.18 -10.34
CA LEU A 139 -13.19 8.04 -9.62
C LEU A 139 -12.45 9.01 -8.70
N VAL A 140 -11.54 8.51 -7.85
CA VAL A 140 -10.75 9.35 -6.95
C VAL A 140 -9.96 10.39 -7.75
N ASN A 141 -9.30 9.98 -8.84
CA ASN A 141 -8.56 10.90 -9.70
C ASN A 141 -9.46 11.99 -10.31
N ARG A 142 -10.65 11.62 -10.78
CA ARG A 142 -11.62 12.55 -11.32
C ARG A 142 -12.06 13.54 -10.25
N THR A 143 -12.47 13.07 -9.07
CA THR A 143 -12.89 13.92 -7.95
C THR A 143 -11.79 14.88 -7.53
N LEU A 144 -10.55 14.40 -7.36
CA LEU A 144 -9.42 15.25 -6.99
C LEU A 144 -9.10 16.29 -8.07
N ARG A 145 -9.25 15.93 -9.36
CA ARG A 145 -9.05 16.88 -10.47
C ARG A 145 -10.15 17.94 -10.50
N GLU A 146 -11.41 17.56 -10.29
CA GLU A 146 -12.54 18.49 -10.24
C GLU A 146 -12.39 19.49 -9.09
N VAL A 147 -12.03 19.02 -7.89
CA VAL A 147 -11.74 19.88 -6.73
C VAL A 147 -10.59 20.86 -7.03
N LYS A 148 -9.48 20.36 -7.60
CA LYS A 148 -8.31 21.20 -7.92
C LYS A 148 -8.64 22.25 -8.99
N ASN A 149 -9.43 21.89 -10.01
CA ASN A 149 -9.87 22.81 -11.05
C ASN A 149 -10.89 23.84 -10.54
N GLY A 150 -11.71 23.47 -9.56
CA GLY A 150 -12.66 24.38 -8.91
C GLY A 150 -11.98 25.51 -8.13
N GLY A 151 -10.71 25.33 -7.73
CA GLY A 151 -9.89 26.37 -7.10
C GLY A 151 -10.25 26.69 -5.64
N ASP A 152 -11.19 25.96 -5.03
CA ASP A 152 -11.54 26.12 -3.62
C ASP A 152 -10.45 25.52 -2.73
N LYS A 153 -9.57 26.39 -2.23
CA LYS A 153 -8.49 26.02 -1.31
C LYS A 153 -8.98 25.57 0.06
N LYS A 154 -10.25 25.82 0.42
CA LYS A 154 -10.85 25.39 1.70
C LYS A 154 -11.51 24.01 1.59
N HIS A 155 -11.65 23.46 0.38
CA HIS A 155 -12.22 22.14 0.21
C HIS A 155 -11.37 21.09 0.95
N PRO A 156 -11.95 20.12 1.67
CA PRO A 156 -11.19 19.11 2.43
C PRO A 156 -10.17 18.35 1.56
N LEU A 157 -10.53 18.10 0.30
CA LEU A 157 -9.68 17.42 -0.68
C LEU A 157 -8.65 18.32 -1.41
N ALA A 158 -8.61 19.64 -1.14
CA ALA A 158 -7.77 20.57 -1.92
C ALA A 158 -6.28 20.19 -1.91
N ASN A 159 -5.79 19.72 -0.77
CA ASN A 159 -4.40 19.29 -0.57
C ASN A 159 -4.21 17.76 -0.67
N VAL A 160 -5.23 17.02 -1.10
CA VAL A 160 -5.11 15.57 -1.27
C VAL A 160 -4.37 15.25 -2.56
N LYS A 161 -3.32 14.44 -2.43
CA LYS A 161 -2.40 14.03 -3.49
C LYS A 161 -2.91 12.81 -4.26
N GLY A 162 -3.63 11.91 -3.61
CA GLY A 162 -4.15 10.69 -4.23
C GLY A 162 -4.48 9.61 -3.21
N ILE A 163 -4.32 8.35 -3.62
CA ILE A 163 -4.50 7.17 -2.79
C ILE A 163 -3.13 6.73 -2.25
N TYR A 164 -3.06 6.42 -0.95
CA TYR A 164 -1.94 5.73 -0.33
C TYR A 164 -2.36 4.28 -0.05
N LEU A 165 -1.77 3.32 -0.79
CA LEU A 165 -2.11 1.91 -0.65
C LEU A 165 -1.24 1.26 0.43
N LEU A 166 -1.89 0.66 1.42
CA LEU A 166 -1.26 -0.16 2.46
C LEU A 166 -1.65 -1.61 2.23
N ALA A 167 -0.68 -2.53 2.20
CA ALA A 167 -0.95 -3.95 2.05
C ALA A 167 -0.21 -4.74 3.14
N ASP A 168 -0.96 -5.37 4.05
CA ASP A 168 -0.42 -6.25 5.09
C ASP A 168 -0.58 -7.73 4.71
N GLU A 169 0.39 -8.55 5.13
CA GLU A 169 0.45 -10.00 4.85
C GLU A 169 0.25 -10.36 3.36
N TYR A 170 0.66 -9.46 2.46
CA TYR A 170 0.46 -9.59 1.01
C TYR A 170 1.12 -10.82 0.37
N ASP A 171 2.24 -11.26 0.95
CA ASP A 171 3.01 -12.42 0.51
C ASP A 171 2.50 -13.71 1.17
N ALA A 172 1.85 -13.62 2.33
CA ALA A 172 1.41 -14.77 3.11
C ALA A 172 0.39 -15.64 2.37
N PHE A 173 -0.45 -15.05 1.51
CA PHE A 173 -1.38 -15.80 0.68
C PHE A 173 -0.63 -16.68 -0.33
N SER A 174 0.30 -16.11 -1.10
CA SER A 174 1.06 -16.86 -2.10
C SER A 174 2.02 -17.88 -1.49
N ASN A 175 2.66 -17.53 -0.37
CA ASN A 175 3.62 -18.40 0.31
C ASN A 175 3.01 -19.71 0.83
N GLU A 176 1.70 -19.75 1.09
CA GLU A 176 1.00 -20.97 1.52
C GLU A 176 0.91 -22.03 0.42
N TYR A 177 0.86 -21.59 -0.85
CA TYR A 177 0.63 -22.45 -2.01
C TYR A 177 1.88 -22.70 -2.85
N MET A 178 2.96 -21.97 -2.59
CA MET A 178 4.23 -22.15 -3.28
C MET A 178 4.98 -23.36 -2.73
N ASP A 179 5.03 -24.43 -3.51
CA ASP A 179 5.97 -25.53 -3.30
C ASP A 179 7.24 -25.28 -4.15
N PRO A 180 8.42 -25.07 -3.53
CA PRO A 180 9.68 -24.91 -4.25
C PRO A 180 10.06 -26.10 -5.12
N HIS A 181 9.51 -27.29 -4.83
CA HIS A 181 9.76 -28.53 -5.56
C HIS A 181 8.70 -28.83 -6.61
N ASN A 182 7.54 -28.16 -6.57
CA ASN A 182 6.47 -28.33 -7.54
C ASN A 182 5.57 -27.08 -7.63
N SER A 183 6.01 -26.08 -8.39
CA SER A 183 5.29 -24.81 -8.52
C SER A 183 4.10 -24.85 -9.50
N GLN A 184 3.97 -25.90 -10.30
CA GLN A 184 3.01 -25.97 -11.41
C GLN A 184 1.53 -25.83 -10.96
N PRO A 185 1.06 -26.53 -9.90
CA PRO A 185 -0.32 -26.41 -9.45
C PRO A 185 -0.71 -24.98 -9.04
N TRP A 186 0.21 -24.25 -8.41
CA TRP A 186 0.00 -22.84 -8.08
C TRP A 186 0.06 -21.98 -9.34
N ALA A 187 1.08 -22.16 -10.19
CA ALA A 187 1.32 -21.33 -11.36
C ALA A 187 0.13 -21.29 -12.33
N GLU A 188 -0.57 -22.41 -12.50
CA GLU A 188 -1.72 -22.59 -13.39
C GLU A 188 -3.08 -22.27 -12.72
N SER A 189 -3.09 -21.90 -11.45
CA SER A 189 -4.33 -21.66 -10.70
C SER A 189 -4.95 -20.28 -10.92
N ASP A 190 -6.28 -20.20 -10.82
CA ASP A 190 -7.03 -18.94 -10.81
C ASP A 190 -6.59 -18.02 -9.67
N ALA A 191 -6.19 -18.58 -8.52
CA ALA A 191 -5.69 -17.80 -7.38
C ALA A 191 -4.39 -17.07 -7.72
N SER A 192 -3.46 -17.73 -8.42
CA SER A 192 -2.21 -17.15 -8.90
C SER A 192 -2.47 -16.07 -9.95
N SER A 193 -3.36 -16.33 -10.90
CA SER A 193 -3.77 -15.34 -11.91
C SER A 193 -4.37 -14.10 -11.26
N LEU A 194 -5.29 -14.26 -10.30
CA LEU A 194 -5.92 -13.15 -9.59
C LEU A 194 -4.90 -12.28 -8.82
N VAL A 195 -3.94 -12.89 -8.13
CA VAL A 195 -2.87 -12.14 -7.44
C VAL A 195 -2.03 -11.35 -8.45
N LYS A 196 -1.66 -11.96 -9.58
CA LYS A 196 -0.90 -11.30 -10.64
C LYS A 196 -1.68 -10.12 -11.23
N ASP A 197 -2.95 -10.31 -11.53
CA ASP A 197 -3.82 -9.28 -12.12
C ASP A 197 -4.06 -8.12 -11.15
N PHE A 198 -4.21 -8.41 -9.86
CA PHE A 198 -4.29 -7.39 -8.81
C PHE A 198 -3.04 -6.50 -8.80
N TRP A 199 -1.84 -7.10 -8.73
CA TRP A 199 -0.59 -6.33 -8.69
C TRP A 199 -0.26 -5.64 -10.01
N ALA A 200 -0.62 -6.25 -11.14
CA ALA A 200 -0.48 -5.63 -12.46
C ALA A 200 -1.35 -4.37 -12.55
N THR A 201 -2.58 -4.45 -12.04
CA THR A 201 -3.52 -3.34 -11.94
C THR A 201 -2.97 -2.21 -11.04
N VAL A 202 -2.54 -2.54 -9.81
CA VAL A 202 -1.91 -1.57 -8.89
C VAL A 202 -0.70 -0.88 -9.54
N LYS A 203 0.17 -1.65 -10.20
CA LYS A 203 1.34 -1.11 -10.91
C LYS A 203 0.94 -0.21 -12.08
N GLY A 204 -0.08 -0.59 -12.86
CA GLY A 204 -0.61 0.21 -13.95
C GLY A 204 -1.11 1.57 -13.47
N MET A 205 -1.79 1.60 -12.32
CA MET A 205 -2.28 2.82 -11.67
C MET A 205 -1.14 3.76 -11.26
N MET A 206 -0.05 3.22 -10.73
CA MET A 206 1.11 4.03 -10.36
C MET A 206 1.79 4.66 -11.59
N LEU A 207 1.96 3.90 -12.67
CA LEU A 207 2.66 4.34 -13.87
C LEU A 207 1.90 5.40 -14.70
N TYR A 208 0.57 5.44 -14.60
CA TYR A 208 -0.25 6.41 -15.31
C TYR A 208 -0.08 7.86 -14.82
N HIS A 209 0.62 8.08 -13.68
CA HIS A 209 0.68 9.38 -13.01
C HIS A 209 2.06 10.04 -12.86
N ARG A 210 3.17 9.43 -13.33
CA ARG A 210 4.45 10.09 -13.72
C ARG A 210 5.48 9.07 -14.23
N HIS A 211 6.39 9.54 -15.09
CA HIS A 211 7.43 8.78 -15.79
C HIS A 211 8.37 7.97 -14.85
N LEU A 212 8.44 6.64 -15.09
CA LEU A 212 9.50 5.63 -14.80
C LEU A 212 10.33 5.81 -13.49
N SER A 213 10.48 4.83 -12.58
CA SER A 213 10.87 3.42 -12.82
C SER A 213 11.31 2.68 -11.53
N ALA A 214 11.39 1.33 -11.63
CA ALA A 214 12.47 0.47 -11.12
C ALA A 214 12.43 -0.27 -9.75
N PHE A 215 11.47 -0.09 -8.82
CA PHE A 215 11.55 -0.86 -7.54
C PHE A 215 10.66 -2.11 -7.47
N LEU A 216 9.36 -1.99 -7.79
CA LEU A 216 8.45 -3.15 -7.88
C LEU A 216 8.89 -4.17 -8.95
N GLY A 217 9.59 -3.68 -9.99
CA GLY A 217 10.18 -4.51 -11.03
C GLY A 217 11.25 -5.47 -10.50
N ARG A 218 12.00 -5.13 -9.45
CA ARG A 218 13.08 -5.99 -8.92
C ARG A 218 12.56 -7.16 -8.10
N GLN A 219 11.49 -6.96 -7.34
CA GLN A 219 10.78 -8.02 -6.62
C GLN A 219 10.09 -8.97 -7.60
N TYR A 220 9.45 -8.42 -8.63
CA TYR A 220 8.87 -9.20 -9.72
C TYR A 220 9.94 -9.96 -10.53
N GLN A 221 11.08 -9.34 -10.86
CA GLN A 221 12.19 -9.99 -11.57
C GLN A 221 12.88 -11.07 -10.72
N TRP A 222 13.00 -10.87 -9.40
CA TRP A 222 13.48 -11.90 -8.48
C TRP A 222 12.53 -13.10 -8.45
N TRP A 223 11.22 -12.85 -8.42
CA TRP A 223 10.18 -13.88 -8.49
C TRP A 223 10.22 -14.63 -9.84
N VAL A 224 10.32 -13.91 -10.96
CA VAL A 224 10.46 -14.52 -12.29
C VAL A 224 11.77 -15.31 -12.44
N GLN A 225 12.88 -14.84 -11.85
CA GLN A 225 14.18 -15.53 -11.90
C GLN A 225 14.24 -16.83 -11.09
N HIS A 226 13.48 -16.95 -10.00
CA HIS A 226 13.56 -18.12 -9.10
C HIS A 226 12.43 -19.14 -9.32
N PHE A 227 11.42 -18.80 -10.14
CA PHE A 227 10.28 -19.67 -10.43
C PHE A 227 10.04 -19.95 -11.94
N GLY A 228 10.78 -19.28 -12.86
CA GLY A 228 10.99 -19.57 -14.31
C GLY A 228 9.79 -19.48 -15.28
N GLU A 229 9.90 -19.27 -16.61
CA GLU A 229 10.78 -18.48 -17.52
C GLU A 229 10.00 -18.21 -18.85
N HIS A 230 10.15 -17.09 -19.58
CA HIS A 230 11.07 -16.96 -20.74
C HIS A 230 11.14 -15.49 -21.28
N VAL A 231 12.37 -15.04 -21.65
CA VAL A 231 12.73 -14.06 -22.74
C VAL A 231 12.52 -12.55 -22.35
N ILE A 232 13.45 -11.54 -22.35
CA ILE A 232 14.76 -11.23 -22.98
C ILE A 232 15.63 -10.30 -22.08
N ARG A 233 16.95 -10.42 -22.27
CA ARG A 233 18.12 -9.68 -21.74
C ARG A 233 18.25 -8.23 -22.26
N GLY A 234 18.67 -7.28 -21.42
CA GLY A 234 19.13 -5.93 -21.82
C GLY A 234 19.94 -5.23 -20.71
N ARG A 235 21.10 -4.64 -21.05
CA ARG A 235 22.22 -4.28 -20.16
C ARG A 235 22.02 -2.98 -19.37
N GLY A 236 22.48 -2.94 -18.10
CA GLY A 236 22.92 -1.71 -17.44
C GLY A 236 22.74 -1.63 -15.91
N GLY A 237 23.72 -2.13 -15.14
CA GLY A 237 24.19 -1.59 -13.85
C GLY A 237 23.27 -1.58 -12.61
N TRP A 238 23.69 -2.28 -11.56
CA TRP A 238 23.10 -2.25 -10.21
C TRP A 238 23.96 -1.40 -9.25
N THR A 239 23.32 -0.65 -8.35
CA THR A 239 23.97 -0.16 -7.11
C THR A 239 23.09 -0.55 -5.93
N LEU A 240 23.62 -1.42 -5.06
CA LEU A 240 23.02 -1.90 -3.82
C LEU A 240 23.76 -1.20 -2.66
N TRP A 241 23.06 -0.50 -1.78
CA TRP A 241 23.61 -0.08 -0.48
C TRP A 241 23.20 -1.12 0.57
N LEU A 242 24.18 -1.88 1.05
CA LEU A 242 24.09 -2.62 2.31
C LEU A 242 24.76 -1.77 3.37
N GLU A 243 24.00 -1.35 4.39
CA GLU A 243 24.60 -0.86 5.63
C GLU A 243 25.34 -2.02 6.30
N SER A 244 26.67 -1.96 6.20
CA SER A 244 27.61 -2.68 7.05
C SER A 244 27.43 -2.19 8.49
N SER A 245 26.85 -3.01 9.35
CA SER A 245 27.04 -2.87 10.80
C SER A 245 28.47 -3.29 11.12
N GLY A 246 29.35 -2.30 11.24
CA GLY A 246 30.69 -2.49 11.80
C GLY A 246 30.61 -2.51 13.33
N SER A 247 31.15 -3.58 13.92
CA SER A 247 31.84 -3.53 15.21
C SER A 247 33.23 -2.93 15.04
#